data_AF-A0A0N0U3L1-F1
#
_entry.id   AF-A0A0N0U3L1-F1
#
_cell.length_a   1.000
_cell.length_b   1.000
_cell.length_c   1.000
_cell.angle_alpha   90.00
_cell.angle_beta   90.00
_cell.angle_gamma   90.00
#
_symmetry.space_group_name_H-M   'P 1'
#
loop_
_entity.id
_entity.type
_entity.pdbx_description
1 polymer ?
#
loop_
_entity_poly.entity_id
_entity_poly.type
_entity_poly.pdbx_seq_one_letter_code
_entity_poly.pdbx_strand_id
1 'polypeptide(L)' 'QVRALYDFTGEPGTAELSITAGEMLTVMRDNVGDGWCEGFNQSGKSGLFPAAYVQNVDTTAPSILTLLQFFY' A
#
# COMPACT_ATOMS: atom_id res chain seq x y z
N GLN A 1 -4.41 -1.49 3.80
CA GLN A 1 -2.94 -1.32 3.76
C GLN A 1 -2.48 -1.67 2.37
N VAL A 2 -1.38 -1.07 1.92
CA VAL A 2 -0.76 -1.38 0.63
C VAL A 2 0.71 -1.70 0.82
N ARG A 3 1.27 -2.45 -0.12
CA ARG A 3 2.71 -2.74 -0.21
C ARG A 3 3.28 -2.01 -1.41
N ALA A 4 4.37 -1.28 -1.22
CA ALA A 4 5.13 -0.71 -2.32
C ALA A 4 5.71 -1.82 -3.21
N LEU A 5 5.51 -1.69 -4.52
CA LEU A 5 6.07 -2.58 -5.55
C LEU A 5 7.45 -2.11 -6.01
N TYR A 6 7.67 -0.80 -5.99
CA TYR A 6 8.87 -0.14 -6.49
C TYR A 6 9.32 0.96 -5.54
N ASP A 7 10.58 1.35 -5.65
CA ASP A 7 11.10 2.55 -5.00
C ASP A 7 10.51 3.79 -5.67
N PHE A 8 10.20 4.80 -4.87
CA PHE A 8 9.86 6.13 -5.34
C PHE A 8 10.54 7.15 -4.42
N THR A 9 11.24 8.10 -5.03
CA THR A 9 11.91 9.20 -4.31
C THR A 9 11.08 10.44 -4.48
N GLY A 10 10.40 10.88 -3.41
CA GLY A 10 9.67 12.12 -3.41
C GLY A 10 10.61 13.33 -3.49
N GLU A 11 10.15 14.39 -4.14
CA GLU A 11 10.91 15.64 -4.25
C GLU A 11 11.05 16.33 -2.88
N PRO A 12 12.27 16.69 -2.44
CA PRO A 12 12.47 17.39 -1.17
C PRO A 12 11.70 18.70 -1.06
N GLY A 13 11.01 18.90 0.07
CA GLY A 13 10.23 20.12 0.32
C GLY A 13 8.83 20.12 -0.29
N THR A 14 8.41 19.02 -0.93
CA THR A 14 7.04 18.80 -1.41
C THR A 14 6.23 17.95 -0.45
N ALA A 15 4.97 17.66 -0.80
CA ALA A 15 4.12 16.74 -0.07
C ALA A 15 4.40 15.25 -0.40
N GLU A 16 5.37 14.96 -1.26
CA GLU A 16 5.67 13.60 -1.71
C GLU A 16 6.37 12.79 -0.62
N LEU A 17 5.94 11.55 -0.44
CA LEU A 17 6.51 10.58 0.47
C LEU A 17 7.39 9.61 -0.32
N SER A 18 8.68 9.57 0.00
CA SER A 18 9.55 8.50 -0.51
C SER A 18 9.15 7.16 0.08
N ILE A 19 9.08 6.14 -0.78
CA ILE A 19 8.73 4.76 -0.42
C ILE A 19 9.76 3.79 -1.02
N THR A 20 10.00 2.68 -0.34
CA THR A 20 10.91 1.62 -0.78
C THR A 20 10.13 0.37 -1.17
N ALA A 21 10.54 -0.34 -2.22
CA ALA A 21 9.93 -1.60 -2.63
C ALA A 21 9.83 -2.58 -1.44
N GLY A 22 8.63 -3.14 -1.26
CA GLY A 22 8.29 -4.02 -0.14
C GLY A 22 7.81 -3.31 1.13
N GLU A 23 7.93 -1.99 1.23
CA GLU A 23 7.46 -1.19 2.37
C GLU A 23 5.94 -1.27 2.52
N MET A 24 5.47 -1.31 3.77
CA MET A 24 4.06 -1.33 4.12
C MET A 24 3.58 0.09 4.43
N LEU A 25 2.52 0.50 3.74
CA LEU A 25 1.93 1.83 3.83
C LEU A 25 0.46 1.73 4.27
N THR A 26 0.04 2.71 5.06
CA THR A 26 -1.38 2.92 5.35
C THR A 26 -1.90 4.03 4.45
N VAL A 27 -2.82 3.68 3.55
CA VAL A 27 -3.54 4.67 2.73
C VAL A 27 -4.58 5.36 3.61
N MET A 28 -4.54 6.69 3.63
CA MET A 28 -5.55 7.54 4.27
C MET A 28 -6.58 8.04 3.26
N ARG A 29 -6.12 8.45 2.07
CA ARG A 29 -6.98 8.84 0.95
C ARG A 29 -6.48 8.17 -0.31
N ASP A 30 -7.38 7.45 -0.96
CA ASP A 30 -7.11 6.87 -2.27
C ASP A 30 -7.49 7.85 -3.38
N ASN A 31 -6.79 7.78 -4.51
CA ASN A 31 -7.03 8.59 -5.72
C ASN A 31 -7.28 10.09 -5.45
N VAL A 32 -6.28 10.80 -4.92
CA VAL A 32 -6.36 12.25 -4.65
C VAL A 32 -6.22 13.12 -5.91
N GLY A 33 -6.27 12.51 -7.10
CA GLY A 33 -6.01 13.13 -8.40
C GLY A 33 -4.68 12.68 -8.99
N ASP A 34 -4.59 12.72 -10.32
CA ASP A 34 -3.36 12.50 -11.10
C ASP A 34 -2.58 11.21 -10.78
N GLY A 35 -3.28 10.16 -10.33
CA GLY A 35 -2.67 8.86 -10.02
C GLY A 35 -1.95 8.81 -8.67
N TRP A 36 -2.29 9.68 -7.73
CA TRP A 36 -1.70 9.71 -6.38
C TRP A 36 -2.62 9.16 -5.30
N CYS A 37 -2.00 8.59 -4.26
CA CYS A 37 -2.60 8.28 -2.98
C CYS A 37 -1.96 9.16 -1.89
N GLU A 38 -2.67 9.40 -0.80
CA GLU A 38 -2.09 9.96 0.43
C GLU A 38 -2.10 8.90 1.53
N GLY A 39 -1.00 8.82 2.28
CA GLY A 39 -0.90 7.89 3.39
C GLY A 39 0.33 8.15 4.26
N PHE A 40 0.70 7.16 5.06
CA PHE A 40 1.89 7.20 5.89
C PHE A 40 2.59 5.85 5.97
N ASN A 41 3.89 5.90 6.24
CA ASN A 41 4.72 4.72 6.43
C ASN A 41 4.90 4.32 7.90
N GLN A 42 5.61 3.23 8.14
CA GLN A 42 5.86 2.71 9.50
C GLN A 42 6.69 3.66 10.38
N SER A 43 7.42 4.61 9.78
CA SER A 43 8.13 5.66 10.52
C SER A 43 7.25 6.85 10.89
N GLY A 44 5.95 6.81 10.54
CA GLY A 44 4.99 7.89 10.79
C GLY A 44 5.11 9.08 9.83
N LYS A 45 5.94 8.98 8.79
CA LYS A 45 6.02 10.03 7.76
C LYS A 45 4.82 9.90 6.83
N SER A 46 4.12 11.00 6.62
CA SER A 46 2.95 11.09 5.74
C SER A 46 3.26 11.89 4.48
N GLY A 47 2.56 11.56 3.40
CA GLY A 47 2.63 12.29 2.14
C GLY A 47 2.00 11.54 0.99
N LEU A 48 2.25 12.06 -0.21
CA LEU A 48 1.73 11.53 -1.47
C LEU A 48 2.67 10.50 -2.07
N PHE A 49 2.13 9.40 -2.56
CA PHE A 49 2.89 8.40 -3.33
C PHE A 49 2.06 7.90 -4.53
N PRO A 50 2.70 7.43 -5.62
CA PRO A 50 1.98 7.02 -6.82
C PRO A 50 1.12 5.77 -6.55
N ALA A 51 -0.16 5.81 -6.91
CA ALA A 51 -1.08 4.69 -6.79
C ALA A 51 -0.60 3.47 -7.58
N ALA A 52 0.03 3.70 -8.75
CA ALA A 52 0.58 2.65 -9.60
C ALA A 52 1.80 1.93 -8.98
N TYR A 53 2.39 2.46 -7.91
CA TYR A 53 3.59 1.93 -7.28
C TYR A 53 3.27 1.05 -6.07
N VAL A 54 1.99 0.87 -5.76
CA VAL A 54 1.55 0.09 -4.61
C VAL A 54 0.52 -0.95 -5.03
N GLN A 55 0.45 -2.04 -4.28
CA GLN A 55 -0.60 -3.03 -4.39
C GLN A 55 -1.34 -3.18 -3.07
N ASN A 56 -2.64 -3.43 -3.14
CA ASN A 56 -3.41 -3.80 -1.97
C ASN A 56 -2.85 -5.10 -1.38
N VAL A 57 -2.71 -5.14 -0.05
CA VAL A 57 -2.38 -6.39 0.62
C VAL A 57 -3.70 -7.13 0.85
N ASP A 58 -4.00 -8.06 -0.05
CA ASP A 58 -5.12 -8.98 0.14
C ASP A 58 -4.85 -9.84 1.38
N THR A 59 -5.55 -9.54 2.48
CA THR A 59 -5.66 -10.45 3.62
C THR A 59 -6.59 -11.61 3.27
N THR A 60 -6.25 -12.38 2.24
CA THR A 60 -6.86 -13.69 2.04
C THR A 60 -6.12 -14.62 3.00
N ALA A 61 -6.58 -14.68 4.25
CA ALA A 61 -6.24 -15.80 5.12
C ALA A 61 -6.55 -17.08 4.31
N PRO A 62 -5.65 -18.08 4.24
CA PRO A 62 -6.03 -19.34 3.64
C PRO A 62 -7.19 -19.87 4.49
N SER A 63 -8.41 -19.79 3.95
CA SER A 63 -9.61 -20.31 4.59
C SER A 63 -9.49 -21.82 4.64
N ILE A 64 -8.86 -22.33 5.71
CA ILE A 64 -8.76 -23.77 6.02
C ILE A 64 -10.16 -24.39 6.16
N LEU A 65 -11.18 -23.54 6.36
CA LEU A 65 -12.61 -23.84 6.31
C LEU A 65 -13.11 -24.36 4.94
N THR A 66 -12.40 -24.13 3.84
CA THR A 66 -12.78 -24.65 2.51
C THR A 66 -12.38 -26.13 2.34
N LEU A 67 -11.38 -26.61 3.09
CA LEU A 67 -10.86 -27.98 2.97
C LEU A 67 -11.75 -29.03 3.67
N LEU A 68 -12.66 -28.60 4.56
CA LEU A 68 -13.58 -29.49 5.29
C LEU A 68 -14.94 -29.65 4.62
N GLN A 69 -15.23 -28.91 3.54
CA GLN A 69 -16.50 -29.00 2.81
C GLN A 69 -16.49 -30.08 1.71
N PHE A 70 -15.34 -30.70 1.44
CA PHE A 70 -15.18 -31.75 0.45
C PHE A 70 -15.07 -33.16 1.05
N PHE A 71 -15.25 -33.29 2.37
CA PHE A 71 -15.37 -34.58 3.06
C PHE A 71 -16.81 -34.76 3.56
N TYR A 72 -17.76 -34.93 2.66
CA TYR A 72 -19.03 -35.61 2.92
C TYR A 72 -19.57 -36.28 1.66
#